data_AF-A0A966EB46-F1
#
_entry.id   AF-A0A966EB46-F1
#
_cell.length_a   1.000
_cell.length_b   1.000
_cell.length_c   1.000
_cell.angle_alpha   90.00
_cell.angle_beta   90.00
_cell.angle_gamma   90.00
#
_symmetry.space_group_name_H-M   'P 1'
#
loop_
_entity.id
_entity.type
_entity.pdbx_description
1 polymer ?
#
loop_
_entity_poly.entity_id
_entity_poly.type
_entity_poly.pdbx_seq_one_letter_code
_entity_poly.pdbx_strand_id
1 'polypeptide(L)'
;MTQARRRAKLILCLRVVLTVIAWVAFIVYAHHLSHAYLGEIKSALGSKPTQVIAQIVVLSALVYFIMLSLPFLPNLGVRGVSVLAMWSIILVSGHQLSHEGFHQLRDILASASGEIGIYGLSLGALAYVLVLALPFVPGVEIGLLLMILFGREGVIVAYVATIVGLSLAYLVAQTVPYRITLKWMNKLGLSDATDNPKDAIDAIVGGRSATQGAAARLGNFLLSHRYLTLAVCLNLPGNSVLGGGGGIAALCGLSRQFHWWRYVL
;
A
#
# COMPACT_ATOMS: atom_id res chain seq x y z
N MET A 1 -33.89 -2.41 20.31
CA MET A 1 -32.60 -1.78 20.66
C MET A 1 -32.77 -1.00 21.97
N THR A 2 -32.08 -1.38 23.04
CA THR A 2 -32.29 -0.85 24.40
C THR A 2 -31.81 0.59 24.56
N GLN A 3 -32.55 1.40 25.34
CA GLN A 3 -32.31 2.83 25.60
C GLN A 3 -30.88 3.11 26.13
N ALA A 4 -30.30 2.15 26.86
CA ALA A 4 -28.91 2.18 27.33
C ALA A 4 -27.88 2.20 26.18
N ARG A 5 -28.13 1.43 25.10
CA ARG A 5 -27.22 1.35 23.94
C ARG A 5 -27.22 2.64 23.11
N ARG A 6 -28.34 3.39 23.09
CA ARG A 6 -28.41 4.72 22.47
C ARG A 6 -27.64 5.75 23.29
N ARG A 7 -27.80 5.79 24.62
CA ARG A 7 -27.04 6.70 25.50
C ARG A 7 -25.53 6.47 25.41
N ALA A 8 -25.08 5.21 25.43
CA ALA A 8 -23.66 4.88 25.30
C ALA A 8 -23.06 5.35 23.96
N LYS A 9 -23.78 5.17 22.84
CA LYS A 9 -23.35 5.68 21.53
C LYS A 9 -23.27 7.21 21.49
N LEU A 10 -24.20 7.89 22.15
CA LEU A 10 -24.28 9.35 22.17
C LEU A 10 -23.13 9.95 22.98
N ILE A 11 -22.80 9.35 24.14
CA ILE A 11 -21.64 9.75 24.96
C ILE A 11 -20.32 9.50 24.21
N LEU A 12 -20.19 8.34 23.53
CA LEU A 12 -19.02 8.04 22.71
C LEU A 12 -18.87 9.04 21.57
N CYS A 13 -19.95 9.34 20.85
CA CYS A 13 -19.96 10.32 19.76
C CYS A 13 -19.57 11.71 20.25
N LEU A 14 -20.11 12.17 21.38
CA LEU A 14 -19.77 13.46 21.97
C LEU A 14 -18.29 13.53 22.34
N ARG A 15 -17.74 12.47 22.95
CA ARG A 15 -16.33 12.39 23.33
C ARG A 15 -15.42 12.42 22.09
N VAL A 16 -15.79 11.73 21.01
CA VAL A 16 -15.04 11.78 19.74
C VAL A 16 -15.10 13.18 19.12
N VAL A 17 -16.26 13.83 19.10
CA VAL A 17 -16.39 15.18 18.56
C VAL A 17 -15.57 16.19 19.36
N LEU A 18 -15.62 16.14 20.69
CA LEU A 18 -14.83 17.04 21.55
C LEU A 18 -13.32 16.82 21.39
N THR A 19 -12.86 15.57 21.28
CA THR A 19 -11.43 15.27 21.06
C THR A 19 -10.97 15.76 19.68
N VAL A 20 -11.76 15.59 18.63
CA VAL A 20 -11.45 16.12 17.30
C VAL A 20 -11.38 17.66 17.33
N ILE A 21 -12.35 18.34 17.95
CA ILE A 21 -12.35 19.81 18.07
C ILE A 21 -11.11 20.30 18.82
N ALA A 22 -10.74 19.64 19.93
CA ALA A 22 -9.56 19.99 20.71
C ALA A 22 -8.26 19.87 19.89
N TRP A 23 -8.12 18.80 19.11
CA TRP A 23 -6.96 18.61 18.23
C TRP A 23 -6.91 19.61 17.09
N VAL A 24 -8.05 19.94 16.48
CA VAL A 24 -8.10 20.98 15.44
C VAL A 24 -7.66 22.32 16.01
N ALA A 25 -8.18 22.71 17.19
CA ALA A 25 -7.77 23.93 17.87
C ALA A 25 -6.27 23.93 18.21
N PHE A 26 -5.75 22.80 18.71
CA PHE A 26 -4.32 22.64 18.99
C PHE A 26 -3.45 22.77 17.74
N ILE A 27 -3.84 22.14 16.62
CA ILE A 27 -3.11 22.23 15.35
C ILE A 27 -3.11 23.67 14.82
N VAL A 28 -4.25 24.36 14.88
CA VAL A 28 -4.34 25.77 14.46
C VAL A 28 -3.45 26.65 15.33
N TYR A 29 -3.47 26.44 16.65
CA TYR A 29 -2.61 27.17 17.59
C TYR A 29 -1.13 26.88 17.35
N ALA A 30 -0.74 25.61 17.21
CA ALA A 30 0.62 25.19 16.94
C ALA A 30 1.13 25.73 15.59
N HIS A 31 0.28 25.75 14.56
CA HIS A 31 0.60 26.35 13.26
C HIS A 31 0.80 27.87 13.37
N HIS A 32 -0.07 28.58 14.09
CA HIS A 32 0.08 30.01 14.34
C HIS A 32 1.40 30.32 15.10
N LEU A 33 1.69 29.53 16.14
CA LEU A 33 2.94 29.64 16.90
C LEU A 33 4.16 29.35 16.01
N SER A 34 4.07 28.33 15.16
CA SER A 34 5.14 27.99 14.22
C SER A 34 5.44 29.13 13.26
N HIS A 35 4.44 29.87 12.77
CA HIS A 35 4.66 31.04 11.92
C HIS A 35 5.29 32.20 12.69
N ALA A 36 4.87 32.43 13.93
CA ALA A 36 5.42 33.48 14.79
C ALA A 36 6.91 33.27 15.12
N TYR A 37 7.33 32.01 15.31
CA TYR A 37 8.70 31.65 15.72
C TYR A 37 9.51 30.95 14.62
N LEU A 38 9.05 31.01 13.36
CA LEU A 38 9.61 30.21 12.26
C LEU A 38 11.10 30.52 12.00
N GLY A 39 11.51 31.77 12.21
CA GLY A 39 12.90 32.21 12.08
C GLY A 39 13.83 31.66 13.17
N GLU A 40 13.38 31.66 14.42
CA GLU A 40 14.14 31.14 15.57
C GLU A 40 14.23 29.62 15.55
N ILE A 41 13.15 28.95 15.14
CA ILE A 41 13.13 27.49 14.99
C ILE A 41 14.13 27.06 13.89
N LYS A 42 14.17 27.79 12.77
CA LYS A 42 15.10 27.50 11.67
C LYS A 42 16.56 27.74 12.07
N SER A 43 16.86 28.81 12.81
CA SER A 43 18.21 29.10 13.28
C SER A 43 18.69 28.10 14.35
N ALA A 44 17.79 27.65 15.23
CA ALA A 44 18.10 26.63 16.24
C ALA A 44 18.35 25.24 15.64
N LEU A 45 17.61 24.86 14.58
CA LEU A 45 17.77 23.57 13.93
C LEU A 45 19.00 23.49 13.01
N GLY A 46 19.63 24.61 12.67
CA GLY A 46 20.92 24.69 11.99
C GLY A 46 20.93 24.16 10.55
N SER A 47 20.89 22.84 10.36
CA SER A 47 21.01 22.17 9.07
C SER A 47 19.66 21.75 8.47
N LYS A 48 19.55 21.66 7.14
CA LYS A 48 18.36 21.08 6.47
C LYS A 48 18.01 19.67 6.94
N PRO A 49 18.95 18.69 7.06
CA PRO A 49 18.59 17.34 7.48
C PRO A 49 18.03 17.27 8.91
N THR A 50 18.53 18.08 9.84
CA THR A 50 17.99 18.15 11.21
C THR A 50 16.57 18.72 11.24
N GLN A 51 16.25 19.68 10.36
CA GLN A 51 14.87 20.16 10.18
C GLN A 51 13.93 19.05 9.68
N VAL A 52 14.38 18.23 8.72
CA VAL A 52 13.60 17.09 8.19
C VAL A 52 13.34 16.05 9.27
N ILE A 53 14.38 15.68 10.03
CA ILE A 53 14.25 14.72 11.14
C ILE A 53 13.27 15.26 12.20
N ALA A 54 13.39 16.53 12.57
CA ALA A 54 12.48 17.16 13.53
C ALA A 54 11.03 17.13 13.04
N GLN A 55 10.78 17.41 11.75
CA GLN A 55 9.45 17.34 11.16
C GLN A 55 8.87 15.92 11.20
N ILE A 56 9.66 14.90 10.88
CA ILE A 56 9.24 13.49 10.94
C ILE A 56 8.86 13.10 12.37
N VAL A 57 9.67 13.48 13.35
CA VAL A 57 9.44 13.18 14.77
C VAL A 57 8.17 13.88 15.27
N VAL A 58 8.02 15.17 14.98
CA VAL A 58 6.85 15.95 15.40
C VAL A 58 5.57 15.43 14.76
N LEU A 59 5.58 15.16 13.45
CA LEU A 59 4.41 14.62 12.74
C LEU A 59 4.03 13.24 13.29
N SER A 60 5.02 12.38 13.52
CA SER A 60 4.78 11.04 14.08
C SER A 60 4.22 11.10 15.50
N ALA A 61 4.77 11.98 16.35
CA ALA A 61 4.26 12.19 17.70
C ALA A 61 2.83 12.73 17.68
N LEU A 62 2.53 13.71 16.82
CA LEU A 62 1.21 14.32 16.69
C LEU A 62 0.15 13.29 16.28
N VAL A 63 0.42 12.48 15.25
CA VAL A 63 -0.52 11.43 14.81
C VAL A 63 -0.67 10.36 15.89
N TYR A 64 0.41 9.98 16.58
CA TYR A 64 0.37 9.03 17.69
C TYR A 64 -0.52 9.54 18.84
N PHE A 65 -0.37 10.80 19.27
CA PHE A 65 -1.18 11.38 20.34
C PHE A 65 -2.65 11.54 19.93
N ILE A 66 -2.94 11.90 18.67
CA ILE A 66 -4.30 11.91 18.13
C ILE A 66 -4.91 10.52 18.25
N MET A 67 -4.19 9.48 17.80
CA MET A 67 -4.68 8.11 17.87
C MET A 67 -4.89 7.63 19.31
N LEU A 68 -3.99 7.98 20.24
CA LEU A 68 -4.12 7.64 21.66
C LEU A 68 -5.31 8.33 22.33
N SER A 69 -5.67 9.53 21.88
CA SER A 69 -6.81 10.29 22.42
C SER A 69 -8.18 9.75 21.98
N LEU A 70 -8.22 8.91 20.93
CA LEU A 70 -9.45 8.37 20.36
C LEU A 70 -9.86 7.06 21.07
N PRO A 71 -11.04 7.02 21.72
CA PRO A 71 -11.43 5.91 22.59
C PRO A 71 -11.73 4.58 21.88
N PHE A 72 -11.74 4.56 20.55
CA PHE A 72 -12.05 3.38 19.73
C PHE A 72 -10.81 2.72 19.11
N LEU A 73 -9.65 3.38 19.16
CA LEU A 73 -8.43 2.84 18.58
C LEU A 73 -7.70 1.95 19.60
N PRO A 74 -7.26 0.75 19.20
CA PRO A 74 -6.39 -0.05 20.05
C PRO A 74 -5.06 0.68 20.26
N ASN A 75 -4.44 0.49 21.43
CA ASN A 75 -3.11 1.02 21.70
C ASN A 75 -2.14 0.57 20.59
N LEU A 76 -1.44 1.52 19.99
CA LEU A 76 -0.46 1.19 18.95
C LEU A 76 0.71 0.44 19.59
N GLY A 77 0.78 -0.87 19.34
CA GLY A 77 1.99 -1.64 19.63
C GLY A 77 3.16 -1.16 18.76
N VAL A 78 4.35 -1.69 19.02
CA VAL A 78 5.60 -1.32 18.32
C VAL A 78 5.44 -1.33 16.79
N ARG A 79 4.72 -2.32 16.24
CA ARG A 79 4.41 -2.41 14.80
C ARG A 79 3.63 -1.20 14.27
N GLY A 80 2.64 -0.74 15.03
CA GLY A 80 1.84 0.44 14.64
C GLY A 80 2.67 1.72 14.65
N VAL A 81 3.53 1.88 15.65
CA VAL A 81 4.47 3.02 15.72
C VAL A 81 5.44 3.00 14.55
N SER A 82 5.96 1.82 14.17
CA SER A 82 6.84 1.69 12.99
C SER A 82 6.13 2.04 11.69
N VAL A 83 4.89 1.58 11.48
CA VAL A 83 4.11 1.94 10.29
C VAL A 83 3.85 3.45 10.24
N LEU A 84 3.51 4.05 11.37
CA LEU A 84 3.23 5.49 11.47
C LEU A 84 4.49 6.31 11.19
N ALA A 85 5.65 5.92 11.75
CA ALA A 85 6.93 6.56 11.45
C ALA A 85 7.30 6.43 9.96
N MET A 86 7.10 5.25 9.36
CA MET A 86 7.32 5.03 7.93
C MET A 86 6.47 5.97 7.06
N TRP A 87 5.18 6.09 7.36
CA TRP A 87 4.30 7.01 6.64
C TRP A 87 4.70 8.47 6.82
N SER A 88 5.06 8.89 8.04
CA SER A 88 5.56 10.24 8.31
C SER A 88 6.83 10.56 7.52
N ILE A 89 7.77 9.60 7.40
CA ILE A 89 8.98 9.74 6.59
C ILE A 89 8.60 9.97 5.12
N ILE A 90 7.72 9.15 4.56
CA ILE A 90 7.27 9.27 3.17
C ILE A 90 6.61 10.64 2.93
N LEU A 91 5.73 11.07 3.83
CA LEU A 91 4.96 12.30 3.69
C LEU A 91 5.85 13.55 3.80
N VAL A 92 6.75 13.59 4.79
CA VAL A 92 7.72 14.70 4.96
C VAL A 92 8.71 14.73 3.80
N SER A 93 9.22 13.57 3.36
CA SER A 93 10.14 13.50 2.23
C SER A 93 9.48 13.98 0.94
N GLY A 94 8.24 13.56 0.69
CA GLY A 94 7.44 14.04 -0.46
C GLY A 94 7.17 15.54 -0.41
N HIS A 95 6.84 16.09 0.77
CA HIS A 95 6.66 17.53 0.95
C HIS A 95 7.95 18.32 0.67
N GLN A 96 9.10 17.84 1.16
CA GLN A 96 10.40 18.49 0.91
C GLN A 96 10.79 18.45 -0.57
N LEU A 97 10.64 17.28 -1.22
CA LEU A 97 10.85 17.14 -2.66
C LEU A 97 9.94 18.05 -3.49
N SER A 98 8.71 18.29 -3.04
CA SER A 98 7.79 19.20 -3.70
C SER A 98 8.19 20.68 -3.54
N HIS A 99 8.90 21.04 -2.48
CA HIS A 99 9.22 22.43 -2.15
C HIS A 99 10.61 22.89 -2.61
N GLU A 100 11.58 21.97 -2.77
CA GLU A 100 12.93 22.29 -3.28
C GLU A 100 12.97 22.57 -4.79
N GLY A 101 11.82 22.64 -5.44
CA GLY A 101 11.69 23.02 -6.84
C GLY A 101 12.04 21.86 -7.75
N PHE A 102 11.04 21.39 -8.48
CA PHE A 102 11.17 20.38 -9.53
C PHE A 102 12.32 20.64 -10.51
N HIS A 103 12.84 21.86 -10.60
CA HIS A 103 13.92 22.26 -11.50
C HIS A 103 15.27 21.61 -11.15
N GLN A 104 15.76 21.70 -9.91
CA GLN A 104 17.06 21.10 -9.55
C GLN A 104 17.01 19.57 -9.62
N LEU A 105 15.90 18.97 -9.18
CA LEU A 105 15.70 17.54 -9.29
C LEU A 105 15.62 17.10 -10.77
N ARG A 106 14.96 17.88 -11.62
CA ARG A 106 14.89 17.62 -13.06
C ARG A 106 16.24 17.76 -13.74
N ASP A 107 17.09 18.69 -13.33
CA ASP A 107 18.44 18.84 -13.89
C ASP A 107 19.34 17.66 -13.50
N ILE A 108 19.28 17.20 -12.24
CA ILE A 108 20.01 16.01 -11.76
C ILE A 108 19.49 14.73 -12.43
N LEU A 109 18.17 14.60 -12.58
CA LEU A 109 17.55 13.46 -13.26
C LEU A 109 17.82 13.49 -14.77
N ALA A 110 17.89 14.67 -15.38
CA ALA A 110 18.23 14.85 -16.80
C ALA A 110 19.70 14.51 -17.06
N SER A 111 20.63 14.90 -16.18
CA SER A 111 22.03 14.49 -16.28
C SER A 111 22.19 12.98 -16.09
N ALA A 112 21.53 12.41 -15.08
CA ALA A 112 21.59 10.97 -14.83
C ALA A 112 20.96 10.15 -15.96
N SER A 113 19.80 10.54 -16.49
CA SER A 113 19.17 9.83 -17.62
C SER A 113 19.94 10.00 -18.93
N GLY A 114 20.57 11.16 -19.14
CA GLY A 114 21.43 11.41 -20.29
C GLY A 114 22.69 10.54 -20.33
N GLU A 115 23.31 10.29 -19.17
CA GLU A 115 24.49 9.42 -19.07
C GLU A 115 24.15 7.93 -19.22
N ILE A 116 23.05 7.47 -18.63
CA ILE A 116 22.68 6.05 -18.64
C ILE A 116 21.98 5.67 -19.97
N GLY A 117 21.29 6.63 -20.61
CA GLY A 117 20.72 6.50 -21.96
C GLY A 117 19.78 5.30 -22.14
N ILE A 118 19.67 4.83 -23.38
CA ILE A 118 18.79 3.71 -23.77
C ILE A 118 19.18 2.37 -23.12
N TYR A 119 20.47 2.17 -22.84
CA TYR A 119 20.98 0.95 -22.20
C TYR A 119 20.52 0.87 -20.75
N GLY A 120 20.52 2.00 -20.04
CA GLY A 120 19.93 2.12 -18.71
C GLY A 120 18.46 1.79 -18.64
N LEU A 121 17.70 2.39 -19.55
CA LEU A 121 16.27 2.14 -19.66
C LEU A 121 15.99 0.66 -19.92
N SER A 122 16.75 0.05 -20.84
CA SER A 122 16.62 -1.36 -21.20
C SER A 122 16.99 -2.30 -20.04
N LEU A 123 18.10 -2.03 -19.36
CA LEU A 123 18.55 -2.83 -18.21
C LEU A 123 17.59 -2.68 -17.03
N GLY A 124 17.13 -1.46 -16.75
CA GLY A 124 16.16 -1.17 -15.71
C GLY A 124 14.80 -1.82 -16.00
N ALA A 125 14.36 -1.81 -17.26
CA ALA A 125 13.15 -2.52 -17.70
C ALA A 125 13.28 -4.04 -17.49
N LEU A 126 14.42 -4.64 -17.88
CA LEU A 126 14.67 -6.06 -17.68
C LEU A 126 14.67 -6.42 -16.19
N ALA A 127 15.37 -5.64 -15.37
CA ALA A 127 15.37 -5.80 -13.92
C ALA A 127 13.95 -5.70 -13.36
N TYR A 128 13.17 -4.72 -13.82
CA TYR A 128 11.78 -4.53 -13.39
C TYR A 128 10.89 -5.73 -13.76
N VAL A 129 10.98 -6.25 -14.99
CA VAL A 129 10.25 -7.45 -15.43
C VAL A 129 10.56 -8.64 -14.52
N LEU A 130 11.85 -8.90 -14.27
CA LEU A 130 12.28 -10.04 -13.45
C LEU A 130 11.85 -9.90 -12.00
N VAL A 131 12.04 -8.73 -11.41
CA VAL A 131 11.65 -8.45 -10.02
C VAL A 131 10.14 -8.53 -9.84
N LEU A 132 9.37 -7.96 -10.77
CA LEU A 132 7.90 -8.00 -10.71
C LEU A 132 7.35 -9.41 -10.87
N ALA A 133 8.03 -10.27 -11.62
CA ALA A 133 7.63 -11.66 -11.80
C ALA A 133 7.83 -12.51 -10.52
N LEU A 134 8.67 -12.07 -9.59
CA LEU A 134 8.89 -12.78 -8.33
C LEU A 134 7.73 -12.57 -7.35
N PRO A 135 7.22 -13.64 -6.72
CA PRO A 135 6.20 -13.51 -5.70
C PRO A 135 6.76 -12.84 -4.44
N PHE A 136 5.94 -12.06 -3.75
CA PHE A 136 6.25 -11.32 -2.51
C PHE A 136 7.27 -10.19 -2.65
N VAL A 137 7.73 -9.88 -3.86
CA VAL A 137 8.64 -8.75 -4.08
C VAL A 137 7.81 -7.51 -4.47
N PRO A 138 7.92 -6.41 -3.70
CA PRO A 138 7.33 -5.15 -4.12
C PRO A 138 8.16 -4.61 -5.29
N GLY A 139 7.61 -4.76 -6.50
CA GLY A 139 8.27 -4.32 -7.74
C GLY A 139 7.88 -2.90 -8.17
N VAL A 140 6.82 -2.33 -7.60
CA VAL A 140 6.24 -1.04 -8.01
C VAL A 140 7.25 0.10 -7.88
N GLU A 141 8.15 0.01 -6.90
CA GLU A 141 9.19 0.97 -6.59
C GLU A 141 10.16 1.13 -7.77
N ILE A 142 10.53 0.02 -8.42
CA ILE A 142 11.41 0.05 -9.60
C ILE A 142 10.66 0.64 -10.80
N GLY A 143 9.38 0.30 -10.98
CA GLY A 143 8.54 0.90 -12.01
C GLY A 143 8.43 2.42 -11.85
N LEU A 144 8.18 2.89 -10.63
CA LEU A 144 8.15 4.32 -10.30
C LEU A 144 9.51 4.99 -10.55
N LEU A 145 10.61 4.32 -10.20
CA LEU A 145 11.95 4.84 -10.46
C LEU A 145 12.19 5.02 -11.97
N LEU A 146 11.76 4.07 -12.81
CA LEU A 146 11.85 4.18 -14.27
C LEU A 146 11.04 5.37 -14.79
N MET A 147 9.82 5.57 -14.28
CA MET A 147 8.95 6.69 -14.64
C MET A 147 9.57 8.05 -14.27
N ILE A 148 10.20 8.13 -13.09
CA ILE A 148 10.84 9.37 -12.61
C ILE A 148 12.11 9.65 -13.40
N LEU A 149 12.95 8.64 -13.63
CA LEU A 149 14.27 8.82 -14.25
C LEU A 149 14.18 9.07 -15.75
N PHE A 150 13.30 8.36 -16.46
CA PHE A 150 13.20 8.42 -17.93
C PHE A 150 11.94 9.14 -18.43
N GLY A 151 11.14 9.70 -17.52
CA GLY A 151 9.96 10.49 -17.84
C GLY A 151 8.94 9.73 -18.71
N ARG A 152 8.56 10.32 -19.84
CA ARG A 152 7.54 9.76 -20.76
C ARG A 152 7.90 8.36 -21.25
N GLU A 153 9.15 8.13 -21.63
CA GLU A 153 9.59 6.81 -22.11
C GLU A 153 9.59 5.80 -20.98
N GLY A 154 10.02 6.21 -19.79
CA GLY A 154 9.95 5.42 -18.57
C GLY A 154 8.54 4.94 -18.24
N VAL A 155 7.51 5.78 -18.42
CA VAL A 155 6.10 5.40 -18.21
C VAL A 155 5.65 4.30 -19.18
N ILE A 156 5.96 4.46 -20.47
CA ILE A 156 5.59 3.47 -21.49
C ILE A 156 6.31 2.15 -21.22
N VAL A 157 7.63 2.22 -20.97
CA VAL A 157 8.46 1.04 -20.70
C VAL A 157 8.04 0.34 -19.42
N ALA A 158 7.76 1.08 -18.35
CA ALA A 158 7.26 0.51 -17.11
C ALA A 158 5.93 -0.21 -17.35
N TYR A 159 4.97 0.41 -18.05
CA TYR A 159 3.69 -0.24 -18.35
C TYR A 159 3.85 -1.56 -19.13
N VAL A 160 4.64 -1.55 -20.21
CA VAL A 160 4.92 -2.76 -21.00
C VAL A 160 5.63 -3.81 -20.14
N ALA A 161 6.63 -3.41 -19.37
CA ALA A 161 7.34 -4.29 -18.44
C ALA A 161 6.42 -4.87 -17.37
N THR A 162 5.41 -4.13 -16.90
CA THR A 162 4.39 -4.65 -15.97
C THR A 162 3.60 -5.80 -16.62
N ILE A 163 3.09 -5.59 -17.84
CA ILE A 163 2.36 -6.63 -18.57
C ILE A 163 3.23 -7.86 -18.81
N VAL A 164 4.48 -7.65 -19.24
CA VAL A 164 5.43 -8.73 -19.52
C VAL A 164 5.79 -9.49 -18.25
N GLY A 165 6.11 -8.80 -17.14
CA GLY A 165 6.47 -9.43 -15.87
C GLY A 165 5.34 -10.24 -15.26
N LEU A 166 4.11 -9.70 -15.26
CA LEU A 166 2.93 -10.43 -14.79
C LEU A 166 2.59 -11.62 -15.70
N SER A 167 2.70 -11.45 -17.03
CA SER A 167 2.53 -12.55 -17.97
C SER A 167 3.57 -13.65 -17.76
N LEU A 168 4.83 -13.28 -17.50
CA LEU A 168 5.91 -14.22 -17.22
C LEU A 168 5.60 -15.02 -15.95
N ALA A 169 5.23 -14.36 -14.85
CA ALA A 169 4.83 -15.02 -13.61
C ALA A 169 3.66 -16.00 -13.83
N TYR A 170 2.63 -15.58 -14.55
CA TYR A 170 1.48 -16.42 -14.91
C TYR A 170 1.90 -17.65 -15.73
N LEU A 171 2.68 -17.46 -16.80
CA LEU A 171 3.07 -18.54 -17.71
C LEU A 171 4.01 -19.54 -17.03
N VAL A 172 5.01 -19.05 -16.29
CA VAL A 172 5.92 -19.91 -15.52
C VAL A 172 5.12 -20.75 -14.51
N ALA A 173 4.19 -20.13 -13.79
CA ALA A 173 3.30 -20.83 -12.88
C ALA A 173 2.41 -21.89 -13.57
N GLN A 174 1.96 -21.63 -14.79
CA GLN A 174 1.14 -22.57 -15.55
C GLN A 174 1.91 -23.85 -15.93
N THR A 175 3.23 -23.74 -16.16
CA THR A 175 4.10 -24.88 -16.49
C THR A 175 4.37 -25.79 -15.29
N VAL A 176 4.10 -25.34 -14.06
CA VAL A 176 4.30 -26.14 -12.86
C VAL A 176 3.36 -27.35 -12.86
N PRO A 177 3.88 -28.59 -12.72
CA PRO A 177 3.06 -29.79 -12.67
C PRO A 177 2.09 -29.77 -11.48
N TYR A 178 0.86 -30.23 -11.71
CA TYR A 178 -0.20 -30.34 -10.69
C TYR A 178 0.23 -31.06 -9.41
N ARG A 179 1.16 -32.02 -9.51
CA ARG A 179 1.74 -32.76 -8.37
C ARG A 179 2.51 -31.86 -7.39
N ILE A 180 3.18 -30.82 -7.91
CA ILE A 180 3.92 -29.86 -7.08
C ILE A 180 2.92 -28.93 -6.39
N THR A 181 1.89 -28.48 -7.11
CA THR A 181 0.82 -27.64 -6.56
C THR A 181 0.09 -28.33 -5.41
N LEU A 182 -0.27 -29.61 -5.56
CA LEU A 182 -0.88 -30.42 -4.50
C LEU A 182 0.03 -30.54 -3.27
N LYS A 183 1.34 -30.78 -3.46
CA LYS A 183 2.30 -30.83 -2.35
C LYS A 183 2.39 -29.48 -1.62
N TRP A 184 2.38 -28.37 -2.36
CA TRP A 184 2.41 -27.03 -1.78
C TRP A 184 1.12 -26.69 -1.04
N MET A 185 -0.04 -27.00 -1.60
CA MET A 185 -1.34 -26.84 -0.93
C MET A 185 -1.43 -27.70 0.34
N ASN A 186 -0.92 -28.93 0.30
CA ASN A 186 -0.86 -29.79 1.47
C ASN A 186 0.09 -29.27 2.55
N LYS A 187 1.23 -28.71 2.14
CA LYS A 187 2.17 -28.09 3.08
C LYS A 187 1.61 -26.81 3.71
N LEU A 188 0.74 -26.09 3.00
CA LEU A 188 0.04 -24.90 3.50
C LEU A 188 -1.19 -25.24 4.35
N GLY A 189 -1.50 -26.52 4.57
CA GLY A 189 -2.66 -26.95 5.36
C GLY A 189 -4.01 -26.69 4.66
N LEU A 190 -3.99 -26.42 3.35
CA LEU A 190 -5.19 -26.14 2.54
C LEU A 190 -5.85 -27.42 2.00
N SER A 191 -5.33 -28.61 2.34
CA SER A 191 -5.88 -29.92 1.93
C SER A 191 -7.27 -30.21 2.47
N ASP A 192 -7.64 -29.58 3.59
CA ASP A 192 -8.91 -29.81 4.28
C ASP A 192 -9.91 -28.65 4.13
N ALA A 193 -9.56 -27.62 3.35
CA ALA A 193 -10.46 -26.50 3.12
C ALA A 193 -11.51 -26.84 2.05
N THR A 194 -12.42 -27.73 2.45
CA THR A 194 -13.82 -27.87 2.02
C THR A 194 -14.08 -27.96 0.53
N ASP A 195 -14.79 -29.02 0.12
CA ASP A 195 -15.42 -29.23 -1.19
C ASP A 195 -16.26 -28.03 -1.73
N ASN A 196 -16.43 -26.97 -0.95
CA ASN A 196 -17.13 -25.76 -1.32
C ASN A 196 -16.35 -24.48 -0.89
N PRO A 197 -15.86 -23.66 -1.83
CA PRO A 197 -15.22 -22.37 -1.53
C PRO A 197 -16.08 -21.41 -0.70
N LYS A 198 -17.41 -21.63 -0.69
CA LYS A 198 -18.37 -20.89 0.12
C LYS A 198 -18.20 -21.15 1.61
N ASP A 199 -17.85 -22.37 2.01
CA ASP A 199 -17.76 -22.76 3.42
C ASP A 199 -16.49 -22.17 4.08
N ALA A 200 -15.39 -22.08 3.34
CA ALA A 200 -14.18 -21.38 3.79
C ALA A 200 -14.44 -19.87 4.00
N ILE A 201 -15.29 -19.27 3.18
CA ILE A 201 -15.69 -17.87 3.31
C ILE A 201 -16.68 -17.69 4.44
N ASP A 202 -17.65 -18.60 4.60
CA ASP A 202 -18.53 -18.61 5.76
C ASP A 202 -17.78 -18.90 7.06
N ALA A 203 -16.60 -19.53 7.04
CA ALA A 203 -15.73 -19.62 8.20
C ALA A 203 -15.00 -18.29 8.50
N ILE A 204 -14.48 -17.61 7.46
CA ILE A 204 -13.79 -16.31 7.59
C ILE A 204 -14.79 -15.18 7.94
N VAL A 205 -15.98 -15.23 7.38
CA VAL A 205 -17.07 -14.24 7.55
C VAL A 205 -17.94 -14.62 8.75
N GLY A 206 -18.28 -15.90 8.93
CA GLY A 206 -19.11 -16.41 10.02
C GLY A 206 -18.40 -16.51 11.37
N GLY A 207 -17.06 -16.45 11.40
CA GLY A 207 -16.29 -16.17 12.62
C GLY A 207 -16.50 -14.76 13.18
N ARG A 208 -17.16 -13.87 12.42
CA ARG A 208 -17.66 -12.57 12.87
C ARG A 208 -19.15 -12.47 12.60
N SER A 209 -19.92 -13.13 13.46
CA SER A 209 -21.36 -12.93 13.67
C SER A 209 -21.71 -11.45 13.92
N ALA A 210 -21.71 -10.66 12.85
CA ALA A 210 -22.31 -9.34 12.67
C ALA A 210 -21.68 -8.68 11.45
N THR A 211 -22.21 -8.93 10.26
CA THR A 211 -22.60 -7.85 9.33
C THR A 211 -23.15 -8.45 8.03
N GLN A 212 -24.48 -8.52 7.95
CA GLN A 212 -25.22 -8.45 6.68
C GLN A 212 -25.05 -7.05 6.04
N GLY A 213 -23.80 -6.58 5.94
CA GLY A 213 -23.45 -5.24 5.49
C GLY A 213 -23.02 -5.22 4.02
N ALA A 214 -22.90 -4.01 3.46
CA ALA A 214 -22.41 -3.79 2.10
C ALA A 214 -21.08 -4.52 1.80
N ALA A 215 -20.22 -4.73 2.81
CA ALA A 215 -18.97 -5.47 2.66
C ALA A 215 -19.17 -6.95 2.31
N ALA A 216 -20.14 -7.64 2.91
CA ALA A 216 -20.45 -9.03 2.57
C ALA A 216 -21.06 -9.16 1.17
N ARG A 217 -21.89 -8.18 0.77
CA ARG A 217 -22.44 -8.11 -0.60
C ARG A 217 -21.35 -7.83 -1.63
N LEU A 218 -20.42 -6.93 -1.32
CA LEU A 218 -19.27 -6.62 -2.16
C LEU A 218 -18.34 -7.84 -2.28
N GLY A 219 -18.09 -8.54 -1.17
CA GLY A 219 -17.35 -9.81 -1.18
C GLY A 219 -17.99 -10.84 -2.11
N ASN A 220 -19.27 -11.12 -1.94
CA ASN A 220 -20.00 -12.06 -2.81
C ASN A 220 -20.05 -11.62 -4.28
N PHE A 221 -20.15 -10.31 -4.55
CA PHE A 221 -20.14 -9.75 -5.91
C PHE A 221 -18.76 -9.86 -6.57
N LEU A 222 -17.69 -9.61 -5.82
CA LEU A 222 -16.32 -9.78 -6.31
C LEU A 222 -16.08 -11.27 -6.64
N LEU A 223 -16.46 -12.18 -5.75
CA LEU A 223 -16.28 -13.61 -5.95
C LEU A 223 -17.08 -14.16 -7.15
N SER A 224 -18.25 -13.59 -7.46
CA SER A 224 -18.99 -13.95 -8.66
C SER A 224 -18.33 -13.45 -9.95
N HIS A 225 -17.41 -12.49 -9.86
CA HIS A 225 -16.67 -11.93 -10.97
C HIS A 225 -15.15 -12.13 -10.80
N ARG A 226 -14.66 -13.33 -11.14
CA ARG A 226 -13.24 -13.72 -11.00
C ARG A 226 -12.23 -12.71 -11.57
N TYR A 227 -12.51 -12.10 -12.73
CA TYR A 227 -11.64 -11.11 -13.36
C TYR A 227 -11.68 -9.75 -12.64
N LEU A 228 -12.85 -9.39 -12.09
CA LEU A 228 -12.97 -8.19 -11.26
C LEU A 228 -12.25 -8.36 -9.93
N THR A 229 -12.37 -9.53 -9.29
CA THR A 229 -11.58 -9.87 -8.11
C THR A 229 -10.09 -9.73 -8.37
N LEU A 230 -9.61 -10.26 -9.50
CA LEU A 230 -8.21 -10.11 -9.91
C LEU A 230 -7.80 -8.64 -10.06
N ALA A 231 -8.59 -7.84 -10.78
CA ALA A 231 -8.32 -6.42 -10.97
C ALA A 231 -8.26 -5.67 -9.62
N VAL A 232 -9.17 -6.00 -8.69
CA VAL A 232 -9.15 -5.44 -7.34
C VAL A 232 -7.91 -5.90 -6.57
N CYS A 233 -7.60 -7.21 -6.55
CA CYS A 233 -6.43 -7.74 -5.86
C CYS A 233 -5.12 -7.13 -6.33
N LEU A 234 -4.95 -6.90 -7.63
CA LEU A 234 -3.75 -6.26 -8.19
C LEU A 234 -3.64 -4.78 -7.81
N ASN A 235 -4.75 -4.07 -7.66
CA ASN A 235 -4.76 -2.64 -7.36
C ASN A 235 -4.95 -2.32 -5.86
N LEU A 236 -5.18 -3.32 -5.01
CA LEU A 236 -5.36 -3.12 -3.58
C LEU A 236 -4.03 -2.70 -2.93
N PRO A 237 -4.03 -1.63 -2.09
CA PRO A 237 -2.86 -1.30 -1.28
C PRO A 237 -2.56 -2.46 -0.33
N GLY A 238 -1.30 -2.90 -0.31
CA GLY A 238 -0.87 -4.07 0.48
C GLY A 238 -1.02 -5.41 -0.22
N ASN A 239 -1.24 -5.44 -1.54
CA ASN A 239 -1.22 -6.69 -2.34
C ASN A 239 0.07 -7.52 -2.14
N SER A 240 1.18 -6.91 -1.73
CA SER A 240 2.45 -7.57 -1.38
C SER A 240 2.28 -8.64 -0.30
N VAL A 241 1.33 -8.46 0.63
CA VAL A 241 1.00 -9.45 1.68
C VAL A 241 0.42 -10.72 1.07
N LEU A 242 -0.31 -10.60 -0.05
CA LEU A 242 -0.87 -11.70 -0.81
C LEU A 242 0.10 -12.26 -1.87
N GLY A 243 1.35 -11.78 -1.90
CA GLY A 243 2.35 -12.15 -2.91
C GLY A 243 2.64 -11.08 -3.95
N GLY A 244 2.04 -9.89 -3.84
CA GLY A 244 2.23 -8.80 -4.79
C GLY A 244 1.64 -9.11 -6.17
N GLY A 245 1.98 -8.30 -7.17
CA GLY A 245 1.54 -8.53 -8.55
C GLY A 245 1.97 -9.90 -9.08
N GLY A 246 3.25 -10.25 -8.95
CA GLY A 246 3.81 -11.52 -9.40
C GLY A 246 3.21 -12.74 -8.69
N GLY A 247 2.98 -12.67 -7.38
CA GLY A 247 2.37 -13.77 -6.63
C GLY A 247 0.90 -14.00 -7.01
N ILE A 248 0.13 -12.92 -7.19
CA ILE A 248 -1.26 -13.02 -7.68
C ILE A 248 -1.28 -13.61 -9.09
N ALA A 249 -0.40 -13.15 -9.98
CA ALA A 249 -0.23 -13.68 -11.33
C ALA A 249 0.12 -15.18 -11.33
N ALA A 250 1.05 -15.58 -10.46
CA ALA A 250 1.46 -16.98 -10.30
C ALA A 250 0.32 -17.85 -9.76
N LEU A 251 -0.47 -17.37 -8.78
CA LEU A 251 -1.64 -18.08 -8.28
C LEU A 251 -2.71 -18.27 -9.38
N CYS A 252 -2.93 -17.24 -10.21
CA CYS A 252 -3.81 -17.35 -11.38
C CYS A 252 -3.30 -18.40 -12.37
N GLY A 253 -2.00 -18.43 -12.67
CA GLY A 253 -1.37 -19.42 -13.55
C GLY A 253 -1.46 -20.85 -13.01
N LEU A 254 -1.16 -21.04 -11.71
CA LEU A 254 -1.28 -22.32 -11.02
C LEU A 254 -2.71 -22.84 -11.00
N SER A 255 -3.70 -21.95 -10.84
CA SER A 255 -5.12 -22.34 -10.79
C SER A 255 -5.63 -22.91 -12.11
N ARG A 256 -5.04 -22.50 -13.24
CA ARG A 256 -5.50 -22.80 -14.61
C ARG A 256 -6.97 -22.41 -14.90
N GLN A 257 -7.61 -21.65 -14.01
CA GLN A 257 -9.01 -21.21 -14.15
C GLN A 257 -9.16 -19.92 -14.99
N PHE A 258 -8.04 -19.25 -15.26
CA PHE A 258 -7.97 -18.01 -16.03
C PHE A 258 -7.32 -18.31 -17.39
N HIS A 259 -7.91 -17.80 -18.46
CA HIS A 259 -7.29 -17.86 -19.78
C HIS A 259 -6.36 -16.65 -19.96
N TRP A 260 -5.13 -16.86 -20.42
CA TRP A 260 -4.10 -15.81 -20.49
C TRP A 260 -4.58 -14.52 -21.19
N TRP A 261 -5.24 -14.61 -22.35
CA TRP A 261 -5.77 -13.43 -23.03
C TRP A 261 -6.72 -12.58 -22.18
N ARG A 262 -7.59 -13.20 -21.39
CA ARG A 262 -8.53 -12.48 -20.50
C ARG A 262 -7.89 -12.07 -19.16
N TYR A 263 -6.70 -12.59 -18.88
CA TYR A 263 -5.93 -12.19 -17.71
C TYR A 263 -5.16 -10.89 -17.98
N VAL A 264 -4.65 -10.72 -19.20
CA VAL A 264 -3.89 -9.52 -19.61
C VAL A 264 -4.79 -8.34 -19.98
N LEU A 265 -5.99 -8.62 -20.53
CA LEU A 265 -7.02 -7.63 -20.87
C LEU A 265 -7.81 -7.19 -19.63
#